data_AF-A0A401ZRK7-F1
#
_entry.id   AF-A0A401ZRK7-F1
#
_cell.length_a   1.000
_cell.length_b   1.000
_cell.length_c   1.000
_cell.angle_alpha   90.00
_cell.angle_beta   90.00
_cell.angle_gamma   90.00
#
_symmetry.space_group_name_H-M   'P 1'
#
loop_
_entity.id
_entity.type
_entity.pdbx_description
1 polymer ?
#
loop_
_entity_poly.entity_id
_entity_poly.type
_entity_poly.pdbx_seq_one_letter_code
_entity_poly.pdbx_strand_id
1 'polypeptide(L)'
;MPHENFTLTTEAQSLILERLYHLLAEHYVVPELVPAAEQTLRQQFGTGEFASYTATDAFCEFVTTHLYEYFHDRHLVLQFHAEARPISNEENLTQAAERQAQMVERETLRNFGFQKVERLEGNIGYLDLRFFSSPAIAGDTAAAAMTLLAHTNAIIIDLRHNDGGENYMAHLLTSYLVEAEPILLNSFSFRSHQRTQQCWTLPYVPGKRSTHQPVYILTSAATASAAEEFAYTLQQLRRAAVIGEKTIGAANPVEIYQITKHVKALIPIGKSLNAVSGTNWEGTGVIPDKEVPAAQALHIAHMEALQKVLADTQLSPAASAFLKKEAQKLIQSQTFLNE
;
A
#
# COMPACT_ATOMS: atom_id res chain seq x y z
N MET A 1 -23.95 -16.95 0.73
CA MET A 1 -24.16 -18.00 1.74
C MET A 1 -24.45 -17.29 3.04
N PRO A 2 -25.52 -17.63 3.79
CA PRO A 2 -25.70 -17.05 5.11
C PRO A 2 -24.49 -17.48 5.96
N HIS A 3 -23.77 -16.51 6.51
CA HIS A 3 -22.71 -16.77 7.48
C HIS A 3 -23.32 -17.61 8.61
N GLU A 4 -22.71 -18.76 8.93
CA GLU A 4 -23.01 -19.41 10.21
C GLU A 4 -22.64 -18.40 11.29
N ASN A 5 -23.64 -17.66 11.77
CA ASN A 5 -23.51 -16.73 12.87
C ASN A 5 -23.27 -17.55 14.14
N PHE A 6 -22.03 -17.99 14.34
CA PHE A 6 -21.56 -18.35 15.67
C PHE A 6 -21.62 -17.07 16.50
N THR A 7 -22.65 -16.97 17.34
CA THR A 7 -22.73 -15.93 18.38
C THR A 7 -21.44 -15.99 19.19
N LEU A 8 -20.65 -14.92 19.14
CA LEU A 8 -19.37 -14.84 19.84
C LEU A 8 -19.66 -14.76 21.34
N THR A 9 -19.30 -15.82 22.08
CA THR A 9 -19.50 -15.87 23.54
C THR A 9 -18.42 -15.07 24.26
N THR A 10 -18.71 -14.66 25.50
CA THR A 10 -17.74 -13.95 26.34
C THR A 10 -16.46 -14.76 26.58
N GLU A 11 -16.56 -16.09 26.67
CA GLU A 11 -15.39 -16.98 26.78
C GLU A 11 -14.53 -16.93 25.51
N ALA A 12 -15.16 -16.91 24.32
CA ALA A 12 -14.45 -16.80 23.05
C ALA A 12 -13.78 -15.42 22.89
N GLN A 13 -14.46 -14.35 23.30
CA GLN A 13 -13.89 -13.00 23.35
C GLN A 13 -12.65 -12.95 24.25
N SER A 14 -12.76 -13.50 25.47
CA SER A 14 -11.65 -13.58 26.42
C SER A 14 -10.45 -14.35 25.82
N LEU A 15 -10.70 -15.50 25.21
CA LEU A 15 -9.64 -16.29 24.56
C LEU A 15 -8.93 -15.52 23.43
N ILE A 16 -9.67 -14.77 22.61
CA ILE A 16 -9.10 -13.94 21.54
C ILE A 16 -8.19 -12.87 22.13
N LEU A 17 -8.65 -12.18 23.18
CA LEU A 17 -7.88 -11.12 23.86
C LEU A 17 -6.61 -11.68 24.52
N GLU A 18 -6.69 -12.80 25.25
CA GLU A 18 -5.51 -13.42 25.87
C GLU A 18 -4.42 -13.76 24.84
N ARG A 19 -4.83 -14.33 23.70
CA ARG A 19 -3.89 -14.65 22.61
C ARG A 19 -3.32 -13.39 21.97
N LEU A 20 -4.15 -12.37 21.76
CA LEU A 20 -3.69 -11.08 21.24
C LEU A 20 -2.65 -10.44 22.17
N TYR A 21 -2.89 -10.41 23.48
CA TYR A 21 -1.93 -9.84 24.45
C TYR A 21 -0.61 -10.58 24.44
N HIS A 22 -0.63 -11.91 24.40
CA HIS A 22 0.59 -12.70 24.31
C HIS A 22 1.40 -12.35 23.06
N LEU A 23 0.75 -12.30 21.89
CA LEU A 23 1.40 -11.96 20.63
C LEU A 23 1.92 -10.51 20.61
N LEU A 24 1.18 -9.55 21.19
CA LEU A 24 1.65 -8.17 21.34
C LEU A 24 2.90 -8.10 22.21
N ALA A 25 2.90 -8.78 23.36
CA ALA A 25 4.04 -8.79 24.27
C ALA A 25 5.28 -9.38 23.59
N GLU A 26 5.11 -10.45 22.81
CA GLU A 26 6.19 -11.14 22.12
C GLU A 26 6.73 -10.34 20.92
N HIS A 27 5.85 -9.77 20.10
CA HIS A 27 6.22 -9.33 18.75
C HIS A 27 6.09 -7.83 18.48
N TYR A 28 5.22 -7.10 19.20
CA TYR A 28 4.94 -5.71 18.86
C TYR A 28 6.18 -4.82 18.94
N VAL A 29 6.36 -3.95 17.97
CA VAL A 29 7.61 -3.20 17.76
C VAL A 29 7.97 -2.23 18.89
N VAL A 30 6.99 -1.76 19.67
CA VAL A 30 7.20 -0.88 20.84
C VAL A 30 6.75 -1.59 22.13
N PRO A 31 7.58 -2.47 22.72
CA PRO A 31 7.16 -3.33 23.83
C PRO A 31 6.73 -2.57 25.08
N GLU A 32 7.36 -1.43 25.35
CA GLU A 32 7.03 -0.57 26.50
C GLU A 32 5.57 -0.06 26.50
N LEU A 33 4.87 -0.05 25.37
CA LEU A 33 3.45 0.31 25.30
C LEU A 33 2.51 -0.85 25.69
N VAL A 34 2.95 -2.10 25.53
CA VAL A 34 2.06 -3.27 25.64
C VAL A 34 1.44 -3.44 27.04
N PRO A 35 2.17 -3.36 28.17
CA PRO A 35 1.60 -3.66 29.48
C PRO A 35 0.42 -2.75 29.86
N ALA A 36 0.52 -1.46 29.56
CA ALA A 36 -0.53 -0.51 29.89
C ALA A 36 -1.72 -0.57 28.89
N ALA A 37 -1.48 -0.95 27.63
CA ALA A 37 -2.54 -1.28 26.68
C ALA A 37 -3.36 -2.49 27.16
N GLU A 38 -2.67 -3.57 27.52
CA GLU A 38 -3.27 -4.79 28.03
C GLU A 38 -4.10 -4.52 29.29
N GLN A 39 -3.54 -3.78 30.25
CA GLN A 39 -4.26 -3.40 31.46
C GLN A 39 -5.57 -2.65 31.16
N THR A 40 -5.52 -1.70 30.22
CA THR A 40 -6.67 -0.87 29.84
C THR A 40 -7.77 -1.73 29.19
N LEU A 41 -7.41 -2.53 28.19
CA LEU A 41 -8.36 -3.42 27.51
C LEU A 41 -8.96 -4.47 28.46
N ARG A 42 -8.18 -5.01 29.40
CA ARG A 42 -8.68 -5.91 30.46
C ARG A 42 -9.69 -5.23 31.38
N GLN A 43 -9.45 -3.99 31.78
CA GLN A 43 -10.38 -3.22 32.60
C GLN A 43 -11.69 -2.97 31.86
N GLN A 44 -11.62 -2.56 30.59
CA GLN A 44 -12.81 -2.34 29.77
C GLN A 44 -13.57 -3.66 29.50
N PHE A 45 -12.87 -4.76 29.26
CA PHE A 45 -13.52 -6.08 29.16
C PHE A 45 -14.28 -6.43 30.45
N GLY A 46 -13.71 -6.12 31.61
CA GLY A 46 -14.33 -6.32 32.92
C GLY A 46 -15.57 -5.47 33.21
N THR A 47 -15.83 -4.39 32.46
CA THR A 47 -17.07 -3.58 32.60
C THR A 47 -18.28 -4.26 31.97
N GLY A 48 -18.06 -5.29 31.14
CA GLY A 48 -19.10 -5.98 30.40
C GLY A 48 -19.48 -5.31 29.07
N GLU A 49 -18.85 -4.21 28.69
CA GLU A 49 -19.11 -3.50 27.42
C GLU A 49 -18.97 -4.42 26.19
N PHE A 50 -17.97 -5.30 26.22
CA PHE A 50 -17.65 -6.25 25.15
C PHE A 50 -18.76 -7.29 24.93
N ALA A 51 -19.60 -7.57 25.94
CA ALA A 51 -20.67 -8.57 25.86
C ALA A 51 -21.76 -8.20 24.84
N SER A 52 -21.85 -6.93 24.45
CA SER A 52 -22.77 -6.47 23.40
C SER A 52 -22.32 -6.83 21.98
N TYR A 53 -21.03 -7.15 21.78
CA TYR A 53 -20.46 -7.50 20.48
C TYR A 53 -20.53 -9.01 20.21
N THR A 54 -21.72 -9.49 19.86
CA THR A 54 -21.98 -10.91 19.58
C THR A 54 -21.58 -11.35 18.18
N ALA A 55 -21.26 -10.42 17.28
CA ALA A 55 -20.74 -10.70 15.95
C ALA A 55 -19.21 -10.56 15.95
N THR A 56 -18.50 -11.54 15.36
CA THR A 56 -17.02 -11.60 15.47
C THR A 56 -16.31 -10.49 14.72
N ASP A 57 -16.85 -10.07 13.58
CA ASP A 57 -16.38 -8.91 12.80
C ASP A 57 -16.54 -7.61 13.59
N ALA A 58 -17.72 -7.35 14.15
CA ALA A 58 -17.97 -6.16 14.97
C ALA A 58 -17.08 -6.13 16.22
N PHE A 59 -16.85 -7.27 16.86
CA PHE A 59 -15.90 -7.39 17.96
C PHE A 59 -14.46 -7.07 17.53
N CYS A 60 -14.01 -7.59 16.38
CA CYS A 60 -12.67 -7.33 15.86
C CYS A 60 -12.46 -5.85 15.51
N GLU A 61 -13.47 -5.20 14.93
CA GLU A 61 -13.47 -3.77 14.64
C GLU A 61 -13.38 -2.95 15.93
N PHE A 62 -14.22 -3.26 16.91
CA PHE A 62 -14.22 -2.59 18.22
C PHE A 62 -12.85 -2.69 18.93
N VAL A 63 -12.26 -3.89 18.96
CA VAL A 63 -10.93 -4.09 19.53
C VAL A 63 -9.88 -3.32 18.74
N THR A 64 -9.96 -3.30 17.40
CA THR A 64 -9.03 -2.55 16.55
C THR A 64 -9.09 -1.05 16.83
N THR A 65 -10.28 -0.47 17.02
CA THR A 65 -10.43 0.93 17.41
C THR A 65 -9.70 1.23 18.73
N HIS A 66 -9.86 0.37 19.73
CA HIS A 66 -9.18 0.53 21.02
C HIS A 66 -7.66 0.37 20.93
N LEU A 67 -7.19 -0.58 20.13
CA LEU A 67 -5.75 -0.72 19.85
C LEU A 67 -5.21 0.57 19.22
N TYR A 68 -5.93 1.16 18.25
CA TYR A 68 -5.51 2.41 17.63
C TYR A 68 -5.50 3.60 18.60
N GLU A 69 -6.48 3.71 19.49
CA GLU A 69 -6.52 4.76 20.52
C GLU A 69 -5.31 4.74 21.44
N TYR A 70 -4.76 3.55 21.70
CA TYR A 70 -3.63 3.37 22.60
C TYR A 70 -2.28 3.42 21.88
N PHE A 71 -2.14 2.65 20.81
CA PHE A 71 -0.86 2.46 20.10
C PHE A 71 -0.61 3.52 19.04
N HIS A 72 -1.67 4.18 18.54
CA HIS A 72 -1.63 5.10 17.40
C HIS A 72 -0.98 4.51 16.14
N ASP A 73 -0.99 3.19 16.03
CA ASP A 73 -0.45 2.43 14.90
C ASP A 73 -1.61 1.84 14.11
N ARG A 74 -1.77 2.28 12.87
CA ARG A 74 -2.92 1.87 12.01
C ARG A 74 -2.72 0.49 11.39
N HIS A 75 -1.52 -0.06 11.46
CA HIS A 75 -1.20 -1.40 10.98
C HIS A 75 -1.43 -2.49 12.03
N LEU A 76 -1.64 -2.10 13.29
CA LEU A 76 -2.09 -3.02 14.34
C LEU A 76 -3.61 -3.25 14.25
N VAL A 77 -4.00 -4.39 13.69
CA VAL A 77 -5.41 -4.70 13.38
C VAL A 77 -5.78 -6.10 13.82
N LEU A 78 -6.95 -6.25 14.43
CA LEU A 78 -7.60 -7.53 14.65
C LEU A 78 -8.63 -7.74 13.53
N GLN A 79 -8.54 -8.83 12.79
CA GLN A 79 -9.35 -9.05 11.60
C GLN A 79 -10.08 -10.39 11.60
N PHE A 80 -11.39 -10.32 11.37
CA PHE A 80 -12.24 -11.48 11.07
C PHE A 80 -12.12 -11.90 9.61
N HIS A 81 -12.21 -13.22 9.37
CA HIS A 81 -12.33 -13.80 8.04
C HIS A 81 -13.23 -15.03 8.09
N ALA A 82 -14.15 -15.11 7.11
CA ALA A 82 -15.18 -16.15 7.09
C ALA A 82 -14.62 -17.56 6.82
N GLU A 83 -13.56 -17.67 6.01
CA GLU A 83 -12.91 -18.95 5.70
C GLU A 83 -12.06 -19.42 6.89
N ALA A 84 -12.29 -20.62 7.41
CA ALA A 84 -11.48 -21.15 8.50
C ALA A 84 -10.02 -21.36 8.06
N ARG A 85 -9.06 -20.90 8.87
CA ARG A 85 -7.62 -21.07 8.63
C ARG A 85 -6.95 -21.90 9.72
N PRO A 86 -5.86 -22.62 9.38
CA PRO A 86 -5.11 -23.37 10.36
C PRO A 86 -4.41 -22.45 11.37
N ILE A 87 -4.47 -22.84 12.64
CA ILE A 87 -3.83 -22.08 13.73
C ILE A 87 -2.40 -22.58 13.95
N SER A 88 -2.13 -23.88 13.77
CA SER A 88 -0.82 -24.48 14.01
C SER A 88 0.08 -24.46 12.77
N ASN A 89 1.39 -24.42 12.98
CA ASN A 89 2.37 -24.46 11.89
C ASN A 89 2.30 -25.77 11.09
N GLU A 90 2.00 -26.91 11.71
CA GLU A 90 1.91 -28.21 11.03
C GLU A 90 0.72 -28.30 10.06
N GLU A 91 -0.47 -27.87 10.51
CA GLU A 91 -1.64 -27.78 9.63
C GLU A 91 -1.43 -26.71 8.53
N ASN A 92 -0.75 -25.61 8.88
CA ASN A 92 -0.39 -24.57 7.92
C ASN A 92 0.55 -25.09 6.83
N LEU A 93 1.53 -25.95 7.16
CA LEU A 93 2.49 -26.52 6.22
C LEU A 93 1.82 -27.51 5.26
N THR A 94 0.93 -28.36 5.77
CA THR A 94 0.21 -29.34 4.94
C THR A 94 -0.73 -28.67 3.91
N GLN A 95 -1.29 -27.50 4.26
CA GLN A 95 -2.17 -26.72 3.38
C GLN A 95 -1.46 -25.53 2.70
N ALA A 96 -0.15 -25.39 2.86
CA ALA A 96 0.58 -24.21 2.37
C ALA A 96 0.51 -24.09 0.85
N ALA A 97 0.73 -25.20 0.13
CA ALA A 97 0.74 -25.22 -1.33
C ALA A 97 -0.63 -24.86 -1.92
N GLU A 98 -1.72 -25.40 -1.37
CA GLU A 98 -3.08 -25.11 -1.83
C GLU A 98 -3.46 -23.65 -1.57
N ARG A 99 -3.16 -23.13 -0.37
CA ARG A 99 -3.41 -21.71 -0.06
C ARG A 99 -2.60 -20.77 -0.94
N GLN A 100 -1.35 -21.11 -1.21
CA GLN A 100 -0.52 -20.37 -2.15
C GLN A 100 -1.15 -20.38 -3.55
N ALA A 101 -1.62 -21.54 -4.03
CA ALA A 101 -2.29 -21.64 -5.32
C ALA A 101 -3.57 -20.79 -5.38
N GLN A 102 -4.42 -20.85 -4.36
CA GLN A 102 -5.63 -20.02 -4.26
C GLN A 102 -5.32 -18.52 -4.18
N MET A 103 -4.25 -18.14 -3.47
CA MET A 103 -3.79 -16.74 -3.43
C MET A 103 -3.36 -16.28 -4.83
N VAL A 104 -2.51 -17.06 -5.50
CA VAL A 104 -2.05 -16.76 -6.87
C VAL A 104 -3.22 -16.69 -7.84
N GLU A 105 -4.20 -17.57 -7.74
CA GLU A 105 -5.42 -17.54 -8.57
C GLU A 105 -6.19 -16.24 -8.35
N ARG A 106 -6.45 -15.84 -7.09
CA ARG A 106 -7.14 -14.58 -6.77
C ARG A 106 -6.40 -13.35 -7.30
N GLU A 107 -5.08 -13.31 -7.16
CA GLU A 107 -4.27 -12.20 -7.68
C GLU A 107 -4.26 -12.19 -9.22
N THR A 108 -4.18 -13.36 -9.86
CA THR A 108 -4.25 -13.49 -11.32
C THR A 108 -5.58 -12.96 -11.87
N LEU A 109 -6.70 -13.27 -11.23
CA LEU A 109 -8.04 -12.77 -11.62
C LEU A 109 -8.15 -11.24 -11.53
N ARG A 110 -7.30 -10.59 -10.74
CA ARG A 110 -7.21 -9.13 -10.58
C ARG A 110 -6.03 -8.54 -11.38
N ASN A 111 -5.46 -9.31 -12.30
CA ASN A 111 -4.25 -8.96 -13.05
C ASN A 111 -3.12 -8.44 -12.16
N PHE A 112 -2.96 -9.07 -10.99
CA PHE A 112 -1.98 -8.73 -9.96
C PHE A 112 -2.07 -7.28 -9.46
N GLY A 113 -3.24 -6.64 -9.57
CA GLY A 113 -3.46 -5.24 -9.21
C GLY A 113 -3.24 -4.25 -10.35
N PHE A 114 -2.70 -4.67 -11.50
CA PHE A 114 -2.55 -3.81 -12.67
C PHE A 114 -3.89 -3.66 -13.40
N GLN A 115 -4.69 -2.70 -12.98
CA GLN A 115 -6.07 -2.52 -13.44
C GLN A 115 -6.14 -1.88 -14.83
N LYS A 116 -5.28 -0.90 -15.11
CA LYS A 116 -5.24 -0.19 -16.39
C LYS A 116 -3.84 0.33 -16.68
N VAL A 117 -3.42 0.21 -17.94
CA VAL A 117 -2.23 0.88 -18.47
C VAL A 117 -2.63 1.54 -19.78
N GLU A 118 -2.40 2.84 -19.89
CA GLU A 118 -2.92 3.65 -21.00
C GLU A 118 -1.95 4.77 -21.38
N ARG A 119 -2.02 5.20 -22.65
CA ARG A 119 -1.40 6.44 -23.12
C ARG A 119 -2.50 7.49 -23.31
N LEU A 120 -2.55 8.46 -22.42
CA LEU A 120 -3.46 9.60 -22.45
C LEU A 120 -3.01 10.63 -23.51
N GLU A 121 -3.90 11.58 -23.82
CA GLU A 121 -3.61 12.73 -24.67
C GLU A 121 -2.38 13.51 -24.18
N GLY A 122 -1.55 13.93 -25.14
CA GLY A 122 -0.28 14.60 -24.85
C GLY A 122 0.86 13.61 -24.59
N ASN A 123 0.69 12.35 -24.99
CA ASN A 123 1.65 11.26 -24.78
C ASN A 123 2.01 11.06 -23.29
N ILE A 124 0.98 11.06 -22.44
CA ILE A 124 1.15 10.90 -20.99
C ILE A 124 0.76 9.48 -20.61
N GLY A 125 1.69 8.76 -20.01
CA GLY A 125 1.46 7.42 -19.50
C GLY A 125 0.59 7.44 -18.25
N TYR A 126 -0.34 6.51 -18.16
CA TYR A 126 -1.19 6.32 -16.99
C TYR A 126 -1.18 4.84 -16.57
N LEU A 127 -0.87 4.61 -15.30
CA LEU A 127 -0.93 3.32 -14.64
C LEU A 127 -1.93 3.39 -13.48
N ASP A 128 -3.01 2.63 -13.57
CA ASP A 128 -3.91 2.36 -12.46
C ASP A 128 -3.47 1.08 -11.75
N LEU A 129 -2.81 1.25 -10.59
CA LEU A 129 -2.28 0.14 -9.79
C LEU A 129 -3.09 0.04 -8.50
N ARG A 130 -3.84 -1.05 -8.35
CA ARG A 130 -4.77 -1.31 -7.24
C ARG A 130 -4.19 -2.15 -6.12
N PHE A 131 -3.06 -2.82 -6.34
CA PHE A 131 -2.40 -3.64 -5.33
C PHE A 131 -0.95 -3.93 -5.76
N PHE A 132 -0.04 -4.03 -4.80
CA PHE A 132 1.35 -4.45 -5.00
C PHE A 132 1.46 -5.97 -4.79
N SER A 133 1.15 -6.76 -5.81
CA SER A 133 1.33 -8.23 -5.74
C SER A 133 2.80 -8.63 -5.73
N SER A 134 3.10 -9.86 -5.33
CA SER A 134 4.50 -10.35 -5.28
C SER A 134 5.18 -10.28 -6.66
N PRO A 135 6.40 -9.69 -6.77
CA PRO A 135 7.13 -9.68 -8.03
C PRO A 135 7.51 -11.08 -8.51
N ALA A 136 7.53 -12.08 -7.64
CA ALA A 136 7.78 -13.47 -8.02
C ALA A 136 6.71 -14.04 -8.98
N ILE A 137 5.47 -13.53 -8.91
CA ILE A 137 4.38 -13.97 -9.79
C ILE A 137 3.90 -12.87 -10.74
N ALA A 138 4.12 -11.60 -10.38
CA ALA A 138 3.62 -10.44 -11.12
C ALA A 138 4.71 -9.63 -11.85
N GLY A 139 5.98 -10.06 -11.76
CA GLY A 139 7.11 -9.32 -12.33
C GLY A 139 7.01 -9.07 -13.84
N ASP A 140 6.53 -10.06 -14.61
CA ASP A 140 6.32 -9.92 -16.05
C ASP A 140 5.21 -8.92 -16.39
N THR A 141 4.14 -8.88 -15.58
CA THR A 141 3.05 -7.90 -15.72
C THR A 141 3.56 -6.49 -15.45
N ALA A 142 4.38 -6.32 -14.40
CA ALA A 142 5.04 -5.05 -14.12
C ALA A 142 5.97 -4.62 -15.28
N ALA A 143 6.76 -5.55 -15.82
CA ALA A 143 7.64 -5.28 -16.95
C ALA A 143 6.87 -4.87 -18.22
N ALA A 144 5.75 -5.53 -18.51
CA ALA A 144 4.90 -5.19 -19.64
C ALA A 144 4.28 -3.79 -19.48
N ALA A 145 3.74 -3.47 -18.29
CA ALA A 145 3.18 -2.16 -18.00
C ALA A 145 4.23 -1.06 -18.16
N MET A 146 5.40 -1.21 -17.54
CA MET A 146 6.48 -0.22 -17.63
C MET A 146 7.06 -0.10 -19.04
N THR A 147 7.11 -1.20 -19.81
CA THR A 147 7.53 -1.17 -21.22
C THR A 147 6.56 -0.38 -22.09
N LEU A 148 5.24 -0.51 -21.86
CA LEU A 148 4.24 0.28 -22.59
C LEU A 148 4.40 1.79 -22.29
N LEU A 149 4.73 2.12 -21.05
CA LEU A 149 4.88 3.51 -20.59
C LEU A 149 6.24 4.13 -20.94
N ALA A 150 7.24 3.33 -21.32
CA ALA A 150 8.63 3.78 -21.48
C ALA A 150 8.86 4.87 -22.54
N HIS A 151 7.93 5.02 -23.49
CA HIS A 151 8.00 6.00 -24.59
C HIS A 151 7.05 7.19 -24.41
N THR A 152 6.41 7.30 -23.25
CA THR A 152 5.60 8.46 -22.89
C THR A 152 6.50 9.63 -22.49
N ASN A 153 5.97 10.85 -22.51
CA ASN A 153 6.71 12.06 -22.12
C ASN A 153 6.60 12.36 -20.61
N ALA A 154 5.59 11.83 -19.94
CA ALA A 154 5.38 11.88 -18.50
C ALA A 154 4.57 10.65 -18.06
N ILE A 155 4.68 10.25 -16.79
CA ILE A 155 3.99 9.08 -16.24
C ILE A 155 3.15 9.51 -15.03
N ILE A 156 1.91 9.05 -14.97
CA ILE A 156 1.01 9.17 -13.82
C ILE A 156 0.77 7.75 -13.27
N ILE A 157 1.04 7.54 -12.00
CA ILE A 157 0.77 6.28 -11.28
C ILE A 157 -0.33 6.57 -10.27
N ASP A 158 -1.46 5.89 -10.42
CA ASP A 158 -2.65 6.11 -9.62
C ASP A 158 -2.76 5.08 -8.50
N LEU A 159 -2.58 5.54 -7.27
CA LEU A 159 -2.65 4.73 -6.05
C LEU A 159 -3.84 5.11 -5.18
N ARG A 160 -4.79 5.90 -5.71
CA ARG A 160 -5.96 6.39 -4.95
C ARG A 160 -6.87 5.28 -4.43
N HIS A 161 -6.76 4.08 -4.96
CA HIS A 161 -7.52 2.91 -4.51
C HIS A 161 -6.60 1.72 -4.25
N ASN A 162 -5.37 1.99 -3.78
CA ASN A 162 -4.35 0.98 -3.50
C ASN A 162 -4.04 0.96 -2.00
N ASP A 163 -4.43 -0.13 -1.35
CA ASP A 163 -4.22 -0.36 0.09
C ASP A 163 -2.88 -1.05 0.41
N GLY A 164 -1.99 -1.16 -0.58
CA GLY A 164 -0.62 -1.63 -0.41
C GLY A 164 -0.38 -3.00 -1.03
N GLY A 165 0.22 -3.90 -0.25
CA GLY A 165 0.69 -5.22 -0.71
C GLY A 165 2.14 -5.46 -0.31
N GLU A 166 2.92 -6.05 -1.22
CA GLU A 166 4.30 -6.45 -0.99
C GLU A 166 5.30 -5.36 -1.42
N ASN A 167 6.12 -4.90 -0.47
CA ASN A 167 7.11 -3.83 -0.67
C ASN A 167 8.10 -4.13 -1.81
N TYR A 168 8.41 -5.40 -2.07
CA TYR A 168 9.34 -5.76 -3.15
C TYR A 168 8.83 -5.36 -4.55
N MET A 169 7.51 -5.33 -4.77
CA MET A 169 6.96 -4.79 -6.02
C MET A 169 7.12 -3.27 -6.08
N ALA A 170 7.00 -2.57 -4.95
CA ALA A 170 7.30 -1.13 -4.88
C ALA A 170 8.78 -0.86 -5.20
N HIS A 171 9.71 -1.70 -4.71
CA HIS A 171 11.13 -1.59 -5.04
C HIS A 171 11.41 -1.88 -6.53
N LEU A 172 10.75 -2.90 -7.10
CA LEU A 172 10.83 -3.21 -8.53
C LEU A 172 10.33 -2.03 -9.38
N LEU A 173 9.14 -1.50 -9.10
CA LEU A 173 8.59 -0.36 -9.83
C LEU A 173 9.43 0.92 -9.64
N THR A 174 9.99 1.15 -8.45
CA THR A 174 10.94 2.24 -8.21
C THR A 174 12.16 2.10 -9.09
N SER A 175 12.67 0.87 -9.26
CA SER A 175 13.81 0.59 -10.14
C SER A 175 13.53 0.96 -11.59
N TYR A 176 12.31 0.78 -12.11
CA TYR A 176 11.97 1.26 -13.46
C TYR A 176 12.05 2.78 -13.61
N LEU A 177 11.94 3.55 -12.53
CA LEU A 177 11.86 5.00 -12.55
C LEU A 177 13.18 5.70 -12.25
N VAL A 178 14.22 4.97 -11.85
CA VAL A 178 15.55 5.55 -11.55
C VAL A 178 16.65 4.89 -12.38
N GLU A 179 17.81 5.53 -12.40
CA GLU A 179 19.00 4.99 -13.07
C GLU A 179 19.40 3.61 -12.53
N ALA A 180 20.24 2.91 -13.30
CA ALA A 180 20.67 1.55 -12.97
C ALA A 180 21.61 1.46 -11.76
N GLU A 181 22.16 2.57 -11.29
CA GLU A 181 22.95 2.58 -10.06
C GLU A 181 22.04 2.27 -8.85
N PRO A 182 22.32 1.23 -8.05
CA PRO A 182 21.49 0.88 -6.91
C PRO A 182 21.42 2.01 -5.86
N ILE A 183 20.20 2.33 -5.44
CA ILE A 183 19.90 3.33 -4.41
C ILE A 183 19.29 2.61 -3.22
N LEU A 184 19.82 2.88 -2.02
CA LEU A 184 19.19 2.44 -0.77
C LEU A 184 17.87 3.20 -0.60
N LEU A 185 16.76 2.47 -0.53
CA LEU A 185 15.42 3.04 -0.41
C LEU A 185 15.01 3.18 1.05
N ASN A 186 14.94 2.05 1.75
CA ASN A 186 14.45 1.95 3.11
C ASN A 186 15.28 0.93 3.91
N SER A 187 15.27 1.08 5.22
CA SER A 187 15.77 0.09 6.17
C SER A 187 14.65 -0.29 7.14
N PHE A 188 14.44 -1.59 7.35
CA PHE A 188 13.50 -2.13 8.31
C PHE A 188 14.25 -2.73 9.50
N SER A 189 14.05 -2.19 10.69
CA SER A 189 14.62 -2.74 11.93
C SER A 189 13.57 -3.57 12.65
N PHE A 190 13.80 -4.87 12.76
CA PHE A 190 12.85 -5.83 13.35
C PHE A 190 13.21 -6.14 14.80
N ARG A 191 12.19 -6.09 15.68
CA ARG A 191 12.35 -6.36 17.12
C ARG A 191 12.75 -7.81 17.38
N SER A 192 11.95 -8.76 16.87
CA SER A 192 12.07 -10.20 17.17
C SER A 192 13.37 -10.82 16.68
N HIS A 193 13.96 -10.29 15.60
CA HIS A 193 15.12 -10.89 14.95
C HIS A 193 16.44 -10.12 15.19
N GLN A 194 16.41 -8.98 15.89
CA GLN A 194 17.54 -8.05 16.03
C GLN A 194 18.25 -7.80 14.69
N ARG A 195 17.47 -7.73 13.61
CA ARG A 195 17.95 -7.64 12.24
C ARG A 195 17.50 -6.33 11.64
N THR A 196 18.42 -5.67 10.94
CA THR A 196 18.09 -4.63 9.98
C THR A 196 18.10 -5.22 8.58
N GLN A 197 17.00 -5.07 7.85
CA GLN A 197 16.92 -5.38 6.44
C GLN A 197 17.00 -4.09 5.63
N GLN A 198 17.89 -4.04 4.66
CA GLN A 198 17.99 -2.94 3.71
C GLN A 198 17.29 -3.30 2.40
N CYS A 199 16.61 -2.33 1.83
CA CYS A 199 15.90 -2.45 0.56
C CYS A 199 16.50 -1.49 -0.45
N TRP A 200 16.84 -2.01 -1.63
CA TRP A 200 17.57 -1.29 -2.67
C TRP A 200 16.83 -1.36 -3.99
N THR A 201 17.08 -0.40 -4.87
CA THR A 201 16.73 -0.57 -6.29
C THR A 201 17.60 -1.63 -6.94
N LEU A 202 17.07 -2.24 -8.00
CA LEU A 202 17.75 -3.29 -8.75
C LEU A 202 18.64 -2.66 -9.83
N PRO A 203 19.86 -3.20 -10.07
CA PRO A 203 20.72 -2.73 -11.15
C PRO A 203 20.18 -3.12 -12.53
N TYR A 204 19.35 -4.17 -12.59
CA TYR A 204 18.71 -4.64 -13.81
C TYR A 204 17.21 -4.84 -13.59
N VAL A 205 16.43 -4.48 -14.62
CA VAL A 205 15.01 -4.80 -14.73
C VAL A 205 14.74 -5.28 -16.17
N PRO A 206 13.82 -6.25 -16.38
CA PRO A 206 13.35 -6.58 -17.72
C PRO A 206 12.74 -5.36 -18.42
N GLY A 207 12.80 -5.27 -19.75
CA GLY A 207 12.22 -4.13 -20.48
C GLY A 207 13.03 -2.83 -20.36
N LYS A 208 12.35 -1.68 -20.40
CA LYS A 208 12.98 -0.35 -20.45
C LYS A 208 12.70 0.47 -19.18
N ARG A 209 13.70 1.22 -18.73
CA ARG A 209 13.56 2.22 -17.66
C ARG A 209 13.01 3.54 -18.20
N SER A 210 12.34 4.27 -17.32
CA SER A 210 11.75 5.59 -17.52
C SER A 210 12.36 6.57 -16.50
N THR A 211 13.65 6.88 -16.68
CA THR A 211 14.46 7.54 -15.63
C THR A 211 14.36 9.07 -15.66
N HIS A 212 13.98 9.65 -16.79
CA HIS A 212 14.03 11.11 -16.99
C HIS A 212 12.65 11.77 -17.07
N GLN A 213 11.61 11.04 -17.48
CA GLN A 213 10.28 11.64 -17.65
C GLN A 213 9.71 12.12 -16.31
N PRO A 214 8.98 13.25 -16.23
CA PRO A 214 8.23 13.61 -15.04
C PRO A 214 7.31 12.47 -14.58
N VAL A 215 7.31 12.19 -13.27
CA VAL A 215 6.43 11.19 -12.65
C VAL A 215 5.51 11.88 -11.66
N TYR A 216 4.24 11.50 -11.68
CA TYR A 216 3.22 11.95 -10.75
C TYR A 216 2.60 10.73 -10.09
N ILE A 217 2.38 10.80 -8.78
CA ILE A 217 1.73 9.72 -8.02
C ILE A 217 0.44 10.28 -7.42
N LEU A 218 -0.67 9.60 -7.66
CA LEU A 218 -1.97 10.02 -7.14
C LEU A 218 -2.28 9.26 -5.87
N THR A 219 -2.63 9.97 -4.80
CA THR A 219 -2.95 9.38 -3.49
C THR A 219 -4.34 9.80 -3.01
N SER A 220 -4.90 8.98 -2.12
CA SER A 220 -6.14 9.29 -1.40
C SER A 220 -6.00 8.91 0.08
N ALA A 221 -7.03 9.22 0.87
CA ALA A 221 -7.15 8.72 2.24
C ALA A 221 -7.23 7.18 2.35
N ALA A 222 -7.42 6.45 1.24
CA ALA A 222 -7.41 4.98 1.21
C ALA A 222 -6.03 4.41 0.84
N THR A 223 -5.07 5.24 0.42
CA THR A 223 -3.73 4.77 0.07
C THR A 223 -2.98 4.33 1.33
N ALA A 224 -2.44 3.10 1.32
CA ALA A 224 -1.86 2.49 2.53
C ALA A 224 -0.60 1.65 2.26
N SER A 225 0.21 1.42 3.29
CA SER A 225 1.24 0.38 3.32
C SER A 225 2.26 0.48 2.18
N ALA A 226 2.51 -0.59 1.41
CA ALA A 226 3.47 -0.57 0.29
C ALA A 226 3.22 0.57 -0.73
N ALA A 227 1.97 1.01 -0.90
CA ALA A 227 1.64 2.13 -1.77
C ALA A 227 2.13 3.47 -1.19
N GLU A 228 2.06 3.62 0.14
CA GLU A 228 2.65 4.76 0.84
C GLU A 228 4.17 4.71 0.78
N GLU A 229 4.80 3.54 0.97
CA GLU A 229 6.25 3.39 0.81
C GLU A 229 6.71 3.82 -0.58
N PHE A 230 6.00 3.40 -1.63
CA PHE A 230 6.30 3.77 -3.00
C PHE A 230 6.19 5.28 -3.23
N ALA A 231 5.07 5.89 -2.81
CA ALA A 231 4.84 7.32 -2.93
C ALA A 231 5.87 8.14 -2.14
N TYR A 232 6.09 7.78 -0.88
CA TYR A 232 7.03 8.44 0.02
C TYR A 232 8.46 8.35 -0.51
N THR A 233 8.92 7.14 -0.86
CA THR A 233 10.26 6.91 -1.39
C THR A 233 10.55 7.78 -2.61
N LEU A 234 9.64 7.79 -3.60
CA LEU A 234 9.84 8.57 -4.82
C LEU A 234 9.71 10.08 -4.59
N GLN A 235 8.90 10.52 -3.62
CA GLN A 235 8.86 11.90 -3.17
C GLN A 235 10.18 12.33 -2.53
N GLN A 236 10.74 11.53 -1.60
CA GLN A 236 12.02 11.85 -0.94
C GLN A 236 13.19 11.86 -1.93
N LEU A 237 13.18 10.97 -2.92
CA LEU A 237 14.14 10.98 -4.04
C LEU A 237 13.97 12.18 -4.99
N ARG A 238 12.93 13.01 -4.80
CA ARG A 238 12.50 14.07 -5.74
C ARG A 238 12.27 13.53 -7.15
N ARG A 239 11.90 12.25 -7.24
CA ARG A 239 11.67 11.57 -8.51
C ARG A 239 10.22 11.72 -8.98
N ALA A 240 9.27 11.77 -8.05
CA ALA A 240 7.86 11.97 -8.35
C ALA A 240 7.29 13.12 -7.52
N ALA A 241 6.27 13.79 -8.07
CA ALA A 241 5.38 14.66 -7.30
C ALA A 241 4.14 13.88 -6.88
N VAL A 242 3.77 13.98 -5.60
CA VAL A 242 2.57 13.35 -5.03
C VAL A 242 1.42 14.35 -5.07
N ILE A 243 0.30 13.96 -5.66
CA ILE A 243 -0.88 14.82 -5.86
C ILE A 243 -2.12 14.07 -5.36
N GLY A 244 -2.91 14.71 -4.49
CA GLY A 244 -4.14 14.13 -3.97
C GLY A 244 -4.32 14.40 -2.49
N GLU A 245 -4.76 13.39 -1.75
CA GLU A 245 -5.00 13.51 -0.31
C GLU A 245 -3.88 12.85 0.49
N LYS A 246 -3.77 13.25 1.76
CA LYS A 246 -2.91 12.60 2.74
C LYS A 246 -3.32 11.14 2.93
N THR A 247 -2.32 10.26 2.97
CA THR A 247 -2.52 8.81 3.08
C THR A 247 -2.75 8.36 4.53
N ILE A 248 -2.99 7.05 4.73
CA ILE A 248 -3.38 6.48 6.02
C ILE A 248 -2.34 6.68 7.13
N GLY A 249 -1.05 6.53 6.81
CA GLY A 249 0.06 6.56 7.76
C GLY A 249 0.41 5.20 8.33
N ALA A 250 0.41 4.16 7.49
CA ALA A 250 0.65 2.78 7.90
C ALA A 250 2.00 2.32 7.32
N ALA A 251 3.10 2.58 8.05
CA ALA A 251 4.47 2.45 7.56
C ALA A 251 5.20 1.22 8.11
N ASN A 252 4.87 0.80 9.32
CA ASN A 252 5.59 -0.26 10.00
C ASN A 252 5.33 -1.63 9.34
N PRO A 253 6.36 -2.45 9.07
CA PRO A 253 6.18 -3.80 8.56
C PRO A 253 5.42 -4.67 9.57
N VAL A 254 4.45 -5.42 9.06
CA VAL A 254 3.58 -6.30 9.85
C VAL A 254 3.87 -7.76 9.58
N GLU A 255 3.68 -8.58 10.61
CA GLU A 255 3.46 -10.02 10.45
C GLU A 255 2.01 -10.36 10.79
N ILE A 256 1.49 -11.39 10.12
CA ILE A 256 0.14 -11.90 10.33
C ILE A 256 0.20 -13.09 11.27
N TYR A 257 -0.48 -13.00 12.41
CA TYR A 257 -0.58 -14.06 13.40
C TYR A 257 -2.02 -14.57 13.47
N GLN A 258 -2.21 -15.87 13.28
CA GLN A 258 -3.54 -16.48 13.38
C GLN A 258 -3.92 -16.66 14.86
N ILE A 259 -5.03 -16.04 15.30
CA ILE A 259 -5.48 -16.09 16.70
C ILE A 259 -6.50 -17.21 16.92
N THR A 260 -7.50 -17.34 16.07
CA THR A 260 -8.46 -18.47 16.04
C THR A 260 -8.60 -18.98 14.62
N LYS A 261 -9.52 -19.89 14.29
CA LYS A 261 -9.74 -20.26 12.89
C LYS A 261 -10.26 -19.12 12.02
N HIS A 262 -10.87 -18.09 12.61
CA HIS A 262 -11.55 -17.00 11.90
C HIS A 262 -11.05 -15.62 12.28
N VAL A 263 -10.08 -15.51 13.19
CA VAL A 263 -9.52 -14.25 13.66
C VAL A 263 -8.01 -14.29 13.53
N LYS A 264 -7.44 -13.23 12.97
CA LYS A 264 -5.99 -13.02 12.85
C LYS A 264 -5.65 -11.61 13.35
N ALA A 265 -4.43 -11.40 13.80
CA ALA A 265 -3.87 -10.09 14.09
C ALA A 265 -2.77 -9.75 13.08
N LEU A 266 -2.78 -8.51 12.59
CA LEU A 266 -1.63 -7.89 11.94
C LEU A 266 -0.87 -7.17 13.04
N ILE A 267 0.38 -7.58 13.30
CA ILE A 267 1.19 -7.00 14.36
C ILE A 267 2.40 -6.33 13.73
N PRO A 268 2.58 -5.02 13.94
CA PRO A 268 3.80 -4.30 13.58
C PRO A 268 5.00 -4.87 14.34
N ILE A 269 5.96 -5.44 13.61
CA ILE A 269 7.14 -6.14 14.18
C ILE A 269 8.45 -5.38 13.99
N GLY A 270 8.43 -4.31 13.21
CA GLY A 270 9.60 -3.52 12.89
C GLY A 270 9.25 -2.07 12.61
N LYS A 271 10.28 -1.23 12.52
CA LYS A 271 10.17 0.17 12.13
C LYS A 271 10.77 0.36 10.75
N SER A 272 10.07 1.11 9.90
CA SER A 272 10.59 1.56 8.62
C SER A 272 11.35 2.87 8.80
N LEU A 273 12.49 3.01 8.11
CA LEU A 273 13.25 4.25 8.00
C LEU A 273 13.61 4.49 6.55
N ASN A 274 13.21 5.63 6.01
CA ASN A 274 13.61 6.02 4.67
C ASN A 274 15.07 6.51 4.67
N ALA A 275 15.86 6.01 3.72
CA ALA A 275 17.30 6.27 3.69
C ALA A 275 17.66 7.70 3.27
N VAL A 276 16.75 8.39 2.58
CA VAL A 276 16.97 9.79 2.15
C VAL A 276 16.57 10.76 3.25
N SER A 277 15.37 10.61 3.81
CA SER A 277 14.86 11.55 4.82
C SER A 277 15.36 11.25 6.23
N GLY A 278 15.77 10.00 6.52
CA GLY A 278 16.08 9.54 7.88
C GLY A 278 14.85 9.53 8.81
N THR A 279 13.64 9.47 8.23
CA THR A 279 12.36 9.49 8.97
C THR A 279 11.40 8.42 8.43
N ASN A 280 10.19 8.35 9.01
CA ASN A 280 9.10 7.47 8.59
C ASN A 280 7.81 8.27 8.31
N TRP A 281 6.78 7.60 7.78
CA TRP A 281 5.44 8.14 7.57
C TRP A 281 4.38 7.50 8.49
N GLU A 282 4.81 6.79 9.54
CA GLU A 282 3.92 6.13 10.50
C GLU A 282 3.09 7.17 11.25
N GLY A 283 1.77 6.97 11.32
CA GLY A 283 0.82 7.86 11.99
C GLY A 283 0.57 9.20 11.29
N THR A 284 1.46 9.65 10.40
CA THR A 284 1.32 10.93 9.67
C THR A 284 0.75 10.74 8.26
N GLY A 285 1.14 9.66 7.58
CA GLY A 285 0.90 9.47 6.16
C GLY A 285 1.87 10.27 5.28
N VAL A 286 1.86 9.96 3.99
CA VAL A 286 2.50 10.74 2.95
C VAL A 286 1.69 12.01 2.75
N ILE A 287 2.33 13.15 3.00
CA ILE A 287 1.75 14.47 2.74
C ILE A 287 1.99 14.79 1.25
N PRO A 288 0.94 15.02 0.46
CA PRO A 288 1.10 15.33 -0.96
C PRO A 288 1.89 16.62 -1.18
N ASP A 289 2.69 16.67 -2.25
CA ASP A 289 3.32 17.92 -2.71
C ASP A 289 2.25 18.94 -3.17
N LYS A 290 1.10 18.42 -3.64
CA LYS A 290 -0.08 19.21 -3.98
C LYS A 290 -1.34 18.54 -3.45
N GLU A 291 -1.91 19.14 -2.40
CA GLU A 291 -3.14 18.67 -1.79
C GLU A 291 -4.37 19.09 -2.61
N VAL A 292 -5.13 18.09 -3.08
CA VAL A 292 -6.40 18.25 -3.80
C VAL A 292 -7.32 17.06 -3.46
N PRO A 293 -8.65 17.19 -3.58
CA PRO A 293 -9.54 16.05 -3.42
C PRO A 293 -9.15 14.90 -4.36
N ALA A 294 -9.18 13.65 -3.89
CA ALA A 294 -8.71 12.50 -4.66
C ALA A 294 -9.42 12.38 -6.02
N ALA A 295 -10.69 12.76 -6.09
CA ALA A 295 -11.47 12.79 -7.34
C ALA A 295 -10.88 13.74 -8.41
N GLN A 296 -10.19 14.81 -8.01
CA GLN A 296 -9.59 15.81 -8.91
C GLN A 296 -8.13 15.51 -9.24
N ALA A 297 -7.46 14.66 -8.46
CA ALA A 297 -6.01 14.43 -8.56
C ALA A 297 -5.54 14.03 -9.97
N LEU A 298 -6.27 13.12 -10.65
CA LEU A 298 -5.92 12.71 -12.01
C LEU A 298 -5.99 13.87 -13.00
N HIS A 299 -7.06 14.66 -12.95
CA HIS A 299 -7.22 15.82 -13.84
C HIS A 299 -6.09 16.83 -13.61
N ILE A 300 -5.79 17.15 -12.36
CA ILE A 300 -4.73 18.10 -12.00
C ILE A 300 -3.35 17.58 -12.44
N ALA A 301 -3.02 16.33 -12.17
CA ALA A 301 -1.76 15.73 -12.57
C ALA A 301 -1.61 15.66 -14.10
N HIS A 302 -2.70 15.33 -14.82
CA HIS A 302 -2.70 15.29 -16.28
C HIS A 302 -2.45 16.69 -16.86
N MET A 303 -3.10 17.72 -16.34
CA MET A 303 -2.87 19.11 -16.76
C MET A 303 -1.45 19.59 -16.48
N GLU A 304 -0.89 19.29 -15.31
CA GLU A 304 0.48 19.65 -14.96
C GLU A 304 1.52 18.93 -15.82
N ALA A 305 1.33 17.62 -16.01
CA ALA A 305 2.17 16.82 -16.90
C ALA A 305 2.16 17.41 -18.31
N LEU A 306 0.97 17.75 -18.83
CA LEU A 306 0.81 18.34 -20.15
C LEU A 306 1.51 19.68 -20.27
N GLN A 307 1.37 20.58 -19.30
CA GLN A 307 2.08 21.86 -19.28
C GLN A 307 3.59 21.66 -19.31
N LYS A 308 4.11 20.71 -18.52
CA LYS A 308 5.55 20.39 -18.46
C LYS A 308 6.06 19.85 -19.80
N VAL A 309 5.31 18.95 -20.42
CA VAL A 309 5.63 18.39 -21.74
C VAL A 309 5.61 19.47 -22.82
N LEU A 310 4.64 20.38 -22.80
CA LEU A 310 4.54 21.45 -23.79
C LEU A 310 5.60 22.54 -23.63
N ALA A 311 6.15 22.70 -22.42
CA ALA A 311 7.25 23.61 -22.12
C ALA A 311 8.63 23.02 -22.42
N ASP A 312 8.74 21.73 -22.76
CA ASP A 312 10.01 21.08 -23.04
C ASP A 312 10.63 21.60 -24.34
N THR A 313 11.73 22.34 -24.19
CA THR A 313 12.48 22.95 -25.30
C THR A 313 13.34 21.96 -26.06
N GLN A 314 13.52 20.72 -25.56
CA GLN A 314 14.29 19.68 -26.25
C GLN A 314 13.47 18.95 -27.32
N LEU A 315 12.15 19.15 -27.37
CA LEU A 315 11.30 18.56 -28.38
C LEU A 315 11.57 19.16 -29.76
N SER A 316 11.60 18.31 -30.79
CA SER A 316 11.64 18.78 -32.18
C SER A 316 10.37 19.59 -32.50
N PRO A 317 10.41 20.53 -33.47
CA PRO A 317 9.21 21.30 -33.86
C PRO A 317 8.01 20.41 -34.24
N ALA A 318 8.27 19.27 -34.90
CA ALA A 318 7.26 18.31 -35.27
C ALA A 318 6.64 17.61 -34.04
N ALA A 319 7.47 17.19 -33.08
CA ALA A 319 7.00 16.58 -31.83
C ALA A 319 6.19 17.58 -30.99
N SER A 320 6.68 18.81 -30.85
CA SER A 320 5.96 19.87 -30.14
C SER A 320 4.60 20.17 -30.79
N ALA A 321 4.53 20.26 -32.13
CA ALA A 321 3.28 20.47 -32.84
C ALA A 321 2.29 19.30 -32.66
N PHE A 322 2.78 18.06 -32.71
CA PHE A 322 1.96 16.87 -32.46
C PHE A 322 1.36 16.89 -31.04
N LEU A 323 2.18 17.12 -30.02
CA LEU A 323 1.76 17.14 -28.63
C LEU A 323 0.78 18.29 -28.34
N LYS A 324 0.99 19.48 -28.92
CA LYS A 324 0.03 20.60 -28.85
C LYS A 324 -1.33 20.23 -29.44
N LYS A 325 -1.36 19.49 -30.54
CA LYS A 325 -2.61 19.03 -31.15
C LYS A 325 -3.34 18.01 -30.28
N GLU A 326 -2.61 17.09 -29.63
CA GLU A 326 -3.22 16.17 -28.67
C GLU A 326 -3.74 16.92 -27.42
N ALA A 327 -2.98 17.87 -26.90
CA ALA A 327 -3.36 18.72 -25.77
C ALA A 327 -4.68 19.46 -26.01
N GLN A 328 -4.87 19.99 -27.23
CA GLN A 328 -6.10 20.70 -27.60
C GLN A 328 -7.34 19.81 -27.56
N LYS A 329 -7.22 18.51 -27.86
CA LYS A 329 -8.36 17.57 -27.77
C LYS A 329 -8.86 17.45 -26.34
N LEU A 330 -7.95 17.43 -25.36
CA LEU A 330 -8.28 17.36 -23.94
C LEU A 330 -9.09 18.61 -23.51
N ILE A 331 -8.61 19.81 -23.84
CA ILE A 331 -9.28 21.08 -23.53
C ILE A 331 -10.69 21.15 -24.16
N GLN A 332 -10.83 20.69 -25.41
CA GLN A 332 -12.11 20.67 -26.10
C GLN A 332 -13.08 19.66 -25.48
N SER A 333 -12.62 18.44 -25.16
CA SER A 333 -13.45 17.40 -24.53
C SER A 333 -13.99 17.80 -23.14
N GLN A 334 -13.27 18.66 -22.41
CA GLN A 334 -13.67 19.14 -21.09
C GLN A 334 -14.68 20.28 -21.14
N THR A 335 -14.73 21.04 -22.25
CA THR A 335 -15.72 22.10 -22.44
C THR A 335 -17.13 21.51 -22.60
N PHE A 336 -17.24 20.31 -23.20
CA PHE A 336 -18.50 19.58 -23.39
C PHE A 336 -19.03 18.85 -22.15
N LEU A 337 -18.23 18.70 -21.08
CA LEU A 337 -18.65 18.06 -19.82
C LEU A 337 -19.15 19.06 -18.77
N ASN A 338 -18.96 20.35 -19.02
CA ASN A 338 -19.37 21.46 -18.14
C ASN A 338 -20.56 22.27 -18.70
N GLU A 339 -21.19 21.82 -19.78
CA GLU A 339 -22.47 22.32 -20.34
C GLU A 339 -23.60 21.32 -20.06
#